data_AF-A0A4Q1AM81-F1
#
_entry.id   AF-A0A4Q1AM81-F1
#
_cell.length_a   1.000
_cell.length_b   1.000
_cell.length_c   1.000
_cell.angle_alpha   90.00
_cell.angle_beta   90.00
_cell.angle_gamma   90.00
#
_symmetry.space_group_name_H-M   'P 1'
#
loop_
_entity.id
_entity.type
_entity.pdbx_description
1 polymer ?
#
loop_
_entity_poly.entity_id
_entity_poly.type
_entity_poly.pdbx_seq_one_letter_code
_entity_poly.pdbx_strand_id
1 'polypeptide(L)'
;MLRYNQFLEKIKYYYRLIKTKKIHIYLILVGILGVVIGLYFSVPLINKIFAWFILIGVFIKLYDFSEKIERDIIPYDFNKLLPPPKKKDKN
;
A
#
# COMPACT_ATOMS: atom_id res chain seq x y z
N MET A 1 -13.42 -20.64 8.87
CA MET A 1 -13.75 -19.21 8.73
C MET A 1 -13.04 -18.31 9.74
N LEU A 2 -13.11 -18.55 11.06
CA LEU A 2 -12.47 -17.71 12.09
C LEU A 2 -10.98 -17.41 11.87
N ARG A 3 -10.18 -18.42 11.49
CA ARG A 3 -8.74 -18.28 11.27
C ARG A 3 -8.37 -17.43 10.04
N TYR A 4 -9.23 -17.43 9.01
CA TYR A 4 -9.02 -16.66 7.78
C TYR A 4 -9.25 -15.16 8.03
N ASN A 5 -10.31 -14.82 8.76
CA ASN A 5 -10.61 -13.43 9.10
C ASN A 5 -9.51 -12.80 9.98
N GLN A 6 -8.96 -13.55 10.93
CA GLN A 6 -7.81 -13.10 11.74
C GLN A 6 -6.56 -12.82 10.89
N PHE A 7 -6.34 -13.61 9.83
CA PHE A 7 -5.22 -13.40 8.91
C PHE A 7 -5.43 -12.16 8.04
N LEU A 8 -6.64 -11.95 7.54
CA LEU A 8 -7.01 -10.76 6.78
C LEU A 8 -6.88 -9.47 7.60
N GLU A 9 -7.26 -9.50 8.88
CA GLU A 9 -7.10 -8.34 9.77
C GLU A 9 -5.63 -8.00 9.99
N LYS A 10 -4.77 -9.01 10.18
CA LYS A 10 -3.32 -8.80 10.26
C LYS A 10 -2.76 -8.17 8.98
N ILE A 11 -3.15 -8.67 7.81
CA ILE A 11 -2.71 -8.10 6.52
C ILE A 11 -3.15 -6.64 6.40
N LYS A 12 -4.42 -6.33 6.72
CA LYS A 12 -4.93 -4.95 6.72
C LYS A 12 -4.17 -4.04 7.67
N TYR A 13 -3.84 -4.54 8.87
CA TYR A 13 -3.07 -3.80 9.86
C TYR A 13 -1.66 -3.47 9.35
N TYR A 14 -0.92 -4.46 8.82
CA TYR A 14 0.40 -4.25 8.26
C TYR A 14 0.38 -3.32 7.05
N TYR A 15 -0.61 -3.47 6.16
CA TYR A 15 -0.78 -2.55 5.04
C TYR A 15 -1.03 -1.11 5.52
N ARG A 16 -1.89 -0.91 6.53
CA ARG A 16 -2.10 0.41 7.15
C ARG A 16 -0.82 1.00 7.74
N LEU A 17 0.00 0.18 8.40
CA LEU A 17 1.30 0.60 8.95
C LEU A 17 2.28 1.02 7.86
N ILE A 18 2.33 0.27 6.76
CA ILE A 18 3.19 0.59 5.61
C ILE A 18 2.75 1.92 4.98
N LYS A 19 1.44 2.14 4.87
CA LYS A 19 0.84 3.37 4.35
C LYS A 19 1.10 4.58 5.24
N THR A 20 0.88 4.48 6.55
CA THR A 20 1.10 5.60 7.49
C THR A 20 2.57 6.00 7.60
N LYS A 21 3.48 5.03 7.56
CA LYS A 21 4.93 5.29 7.59
C LYS A 21 5.51 5.76 6.25
N LYS A 22 4.71 5.84 5.19
CA LYS A 22 5.14 6.25 3.83
C LYS A 22 6.37 5.49 3.34
N ILE A 23 6.42 4.19 3.60
CA ILE A 23 7.58 3.33 3.29
C ILE A 23 7.93 3.36 1.79
N HIS A 24 6.93 3.54 0.93
CA HIS A 24 7.13 3.68 -0.51
C HIS A 24 8.08 4.85 -0.88
N ILE A 25 8.06 5.96 -0.13
CA ILE A 25 8.95 7.12 -0.38
C ILE A 25 10.40 6.73 -0.08
N TYR A 26 10.64 6.09 1.06
CA TYR A 26 11.98 5.63 1.44
C TYR A 26 12.51 4.57 0.47
N LEU A 27 11.64 3.66 0.02
CA LEU A 27 12.00 2.62 -0.95
C LEU A 27 12.43 3.23 -2.30
N ILE A 28 11.68 4.23 -2.78
CA ILE A 28 12.05 4.97 -4.00
C ILE A 28 13.35 5.73 -3.80
N LEU A 29 13.53 6.43 -2.67
CA LEU A 29 14.75 7.18 -2.37
C LEU A 29 16.00 6.29 -2.33
N VAL A 30 15.93 5.17 -1.60
CA VAL A 30 17.02 4.19 -1.53
C VAL A 30 17.30 3.58 -2.91
N GLY A 31 16.25 3.30 -3.68
CA GLY A 31 16.37 2.87 -5.08
C GLY A 31 17.13 3.88 -5.94
N ILE A 32 16.73 5.16 -5.92
CA ILE A 32 17.40 6.23 -6.68
C ILE A 32 18.86 6.36 -6.25
N LEU A 33 19.12 6.38 -4.95
CA LEU A 33 20.46 6.55 -4.39
C LEU A 33 21.37 5.38 -4.81
N GLY A 34 20.86 4.15 -4.79
CA GLY A 34 21.61 2.98 -5.25
C GLY A 34 21.83 2.93 -6.76
N VAL A 35 20.92 3.45 -7.58
CA VAL A 35 21.15 3.63 -9.03
C VAL A 35 22.24 4.67 -9.28
N VAL A 36 22.24 5.79 -8.54
CA VAL A 36 23.31 6.81 -8.66
C VAL A 36 24.67 6.22 -8.30
N ILE A 37 24.75 5.45 -7.21
CA ILE A 37 25.97 4.74 -6.81
C ILE A 37 26.38 3.71 -7.86
N GLY A 38 25.46 2.89 -8.36
CA GLY A 38 25.80 1.86 -9.35
C GLY A 38 26.23 2.43 -10.70
N LEU A 39 25.71 3.61 -11.09
CA LEU A 39 26.22 4.38 -12.22
C LEU A 39 27.64 4.90 -11.96
N TYR A 40 27.90 5.47 -10.78
CA TYR A 40 29.23 5.98 -10.41
C TYR A 40 30.30 4.89 -10.43
N PHE A 41 30.00 3.71 -9.90
CA PHE A 41 30.93 2.58 -9.87
C PHE A 41 30.89 1.71 -11.15
N SER A 42 30.08 2.06 -12.16
CA SER A 42 29.87 1.29 -13.39
C SER A 42 29.55 -0.20 -13.16
N VAL A 43 28.82 -0.52 -12.09
CA VAL A 43 28.43 -1.90 -11.74
C VAL A 43 27.00 -2.18 -12.23
N PRO A 44 26.80 -2.91 -13.32
CA PRO A 44 25.47 -3.08 -13.93
C PRO A 44 24.49 -3.86 -13.05
N LEU A 45 25.02 -4.77 -12.22
CA LEU A 45 24.24 -5.61 -11.31
C LEU A 45 23.55 -4.77 -10.23
N ILE A 46 24.27 -3.78 -9.68
CA ILE A 46 23.77 -2.88 -8.65
C ILE A 46 22.60 -2.06 -9.21
N ASN A 47 22.76 -1.48 -10.40
CA ASN A 47 21.69 -0.72 -11.05
C ASN A 47 20.42 -1.56 -11.28
N LYS A 48 20.57 -2.83 -11.70
CA LYS A 48 19.42 -3.73 -11.89
C LYS A 48 18.70 -4.00 -10.56
N ILE A 49 19.44 -4.28 -9.49
CA ILE A 49 18.85 -4.55 -8.17
C ILE A 49 18.13 -3.30 -7.64
N PHE A 50 18.77 -2.13 -7.69
CA PHE A 50 18.17 -0.90 -7.17
C PHE A 50 16.99 -0.38 -8.01
N ALA A 51 16.95 -0.69 -9.31
CA ALA A 51 15.77 -0.43 -10.13
C ALA A 51 14.53 -1.19 -9.63
N TRP A 52 14.67 -2.40 -9.07
CA TRP A 52 13.55 -3.12 -8.46
C TRP A 52 12.99 -2.41 -7.22
N PHE A 53 13.84 -1.78 -6.41
CA PHE A 53 13.39 -0.98 -5.26
C PHE A 53 12.53 0.21 -5.71
N ILE A 54 12.93 0.88 -6.79
CA ILE A 54 12.14 1.96 -7.41
C ILE A 54 10.81 1.40 -7.92
N LEU A 55 10.85 0.30 -8.68
CA LEU A 55 9.66 -0.33 -9.26
C LEU A 55 8.62 -0.69 -8.18
N ILE A 56 9.05 -1.38 -7.13
CA ILE A 56 8.17 -1.77 -6.01
C ILE A 56 7.59 -0.53 -5.32
N GLY A 57 8.42 0.49 -5.08
CA GLY A 57 7.96 1.72 -4.43
C GLY A 57 6.93 2.48 -5.28
N VAL A 58 7.14 2.52 -6.59
CA VAL A 58 6.18 3.10 -7.55
C VAL A 58 4.88 2.31 -7.58
N PHE A 59 4.93 0.97 -7.59
CA PHE A 59 3.73 0.13 -7.54
C PHE A 59 2.87 0.38 -6.29
N ILE A 60 3.50 0.48 -5.13
CA ILE A 60 2.79 0.80 -3.87
C ILE A 60 2.15 2.18 -3.97
N LYS A 61 2.85 3.17 -4.51
CA LYS A 61 2.32 4.53 -4.71
C LYS A 61 1.15 4.55 -5.70
N LEU A 62 1.22 3.74 -6.76
CA LEU A 62 0.16 3.61 -7.75
C LEU A 62 -1.08 2.94 -7.16
N TYR A 63 -0.89 1.95 -6.29
CA TYR A 63 -1.98 1.32 -5.55
C TYR A 63 -2.65 2.31 -4.59
N ASP A 64 -1.87 3.07 -3.82
CA ASP A 64 -2.40 4.14 -2.94
C ASP A 64 -3.18 5.19 -3.74
N PHE A 65 -2.71 5.52 -4.95
CA PHE A 65 -3.40 6.43 -5.86
C PHE A 65 -4.71 5.83 -6.37
N SER A 66 -4.71 4.55 -6.76
CA SER A 66 -5.92 3.83 -7.18
C SER A 66 -6.95 3.76 -6.05
N GLU A 67 -6.54 3.46 -4.81
CA GLU A 67 -7.46 3.44 -3.66
C GLU A 67 -8.02 4.84 -3.39
N LYS A 68 -7.20 5.88 -3.52
CA LYS A 68 -7.65 7.27 -3.37
C LYS A 68 -8.67 7.64 -4.44
N ILE A 69 -8.40 7.28 -5.69
CA ILE A 69 -9.32 7.47 -6.83
C ILE A 69 -10.62 6.72 -6.59
N GLU A 70 -10.56 5.47 -6.16
CA GLU A 70 -11.76 4.67 -5.89
C GLU A 70 -12.63 5.32 -4.81
N ARG A 71 -12.02 5.88 -3.76
CA ARG A 71 -12.73 6.62 -2.71
C ARG A 71 -13.25 8.00 -3.14
N ASP A 72 -12.53 8.70 -4.03
CA ASP A 72 -12.91 10.03 -4.50
C ASP A 72 -13.96 9.96 -5.64
N ILE A 73 -13.89 8.96 -6.52
CA ILE A 73 -14.78 8.80 -7.68
C ILE A 73 -16.10 8.10 -7.29
N ILE A 74 -16.10 7.24 -6.28
CA ILE A 74 -17.31 6.57 -5.80
C ILE A 74 -17.85 7.36 -4.60
N PRO A 75 -18.87 8.24 -4.76
CA PRO A 75 -19.50 8.95 -3.65
C PRO A 75 -20.43 8.04 -2.82
N TYR A 76 -20.18 6.72 -2.80
CA TYR A 76 -21.02 5.80 -2.06
C TYR A 76 -20.59 5.72 -0.62
N ASP A 77 -21.29 6.49 0.20
CA ASP A 77 -21.52 6.11 1.58
C ASP A 77 -22.27 4.77 1.58
N PHE A 78 -21.52 3.67 1.62
CA PHE A 78 -22.08 2.32 1.72
C PHE A 78 -23.01 2.18 2.93
N ASN A 79 -22.88 3.02 3.97
CA ASN A 79 -23.80 3.05 5.10
C ASN A 79 -25.17 3.68 4.74
N LYS A 80 -25.24 4.42 3.63
CA LYS A 80 -26.46 4.99 3.07
C LYS A 80 -27.16 4.02 2.10
N LEU A 81 -26.39 3.12 1.50
CA LEU A 81 -26.89 2.03 0.64
C LEU A 81 -27.35 0.80 1.42
N LEU A 82 -26.65 0.50 2.52
CA LEU A 82 -26.98 -0.63 3.37
C LEU A 82 -27.99 -0.19 4.42
N PRO A 83 -29.10 -0.92 4.63
CA PRO A 83 -30.00 -0.62 5.72
C PRO A 83 -29.23 -0.66 7.04
N PRO A 84 -29.50 0.27 7.98
CA PRO A 84 -28.80 0.31 9.26
C PRO A 84 -28.91 -1.06 9.95
N PRO A 85 -27.84 -1.53 10.61
CA PRO A 85 -27.86 -2.83 11.27
C PRO A 85 -29.03 -2.87 12.26
N LYS A 86 -29.87 -3.91 12.17
CA LYS A 86 -30.98 -4.11 13.11
C LYS A 86 -30.42 -4.04 14.52
N LYS A 87 -30.88 -3.05 15.31
CA LYS A 87 -30.54 -2.97 16.73
C LYS A 87 -30.93 -4.32 17.35
N LYS A 88 -29.97 -4.99 17.99
CA LYS A 88 -30.30 -6.14 18.83
C LYS A 88 -31.18 -5.59 19.95
N ASP A 89 -32.45 -5.99 19.97
CA ASP A 89 -33.30 -5.82 21.14
C ASP A 89 -32.54 -6.43 22.32
N LYS A 90 -32.20 -5.59 23.28
CA LYS A 90 -31.79 -6.04 24.60
C LYS A 90 -33.08 -6.34 25.36
N ASN A 91 -33.60 -7.55 25.18
CA ASN A 91 -34.43 -8.21 26.18
C ASN A 91 -33.51 -9.00 27.11
#